data_AF-A0A943R7T4-F1
#
_entry.id   AF-A0A943R7T4-F1
#
_cell.length_a   1.000
_cell.length_b   1.000
_cell.length_c   1.000
_cell.angle_alpha   90.00
_cell.angle_beta   90.00
_cell.angle_gamma   90.00
#
_symmetry.space_group_name_H-M   'P 1'
#
loop_
_entity.id
_entity.type
_entity.pdbx_description
1 polymer ?
#
loop_
_entity_poly.entity_id
_entity_poly.type
_entity_poly.pdbx_seq_one_letter_code
_entity_poly.pdbx_strand_id
1 'polypeptide(L)'
;MKKCISVIMMVLFVTAACSGCGQKMQTRSIQEDLLFDAGSLEELEDLSKQIVQGKFYDDPREDLQGDESITLYGATISSFEITKVYKGDFEVGDVIQVGEEYYIDESDGQKTLVHFGNYLPSEVGKEYLMFFDNPPKNSKRWKDTYTPICGEKGRYPVVAPGTCSAADVDNMTNEELNLDTGDSSFYRHLYKDVIEKYMSE
;
A
#
# COMPACT_ATOMS: atom_id res chain seq x y z
N MET A 1 -31.61 64.08 39.92
CA MET A 1 -30.40 63.69 39.18
C MET A 1 -29.68 62.57 39.92
N LYS A 2 -29.56 61.39 39.32
CA LYS A 2 -28.36 60.54 39.24
C LYS A 2 -28.77 59.24 38.54
N LYS A 3 -28.07 58.96 37.45
CA LYS A 3 -28.43 58.04 36.38
C LYS A 3 -28.08 56.59 36.75
N CYS A 4 -28.88 55.66 36.24
CA CYS A 4 -28.64 54.24 36.20
C CYS A 4 -27.29 53.91 35.54
N ILE A 5 -26.56 52.96 36.12
CA ILE A 5 -25.56 52.18 35.38
C ILE A 5 -25.83 50.71 35.69
N SER A 6 -26.48 50.05 34.75
CA SER A 6 -26.64 48.61 34.67
C SER A 6 -25.31 48.04 34.18
N VAL A 7 -24.63 47.25 35.00
CA VAL A 7 -23.43 46.51 34.59
C VAL A 7 -23.89 45.15 34.08
N ILE A 8 -23.97 45.03 32.76
CA ILE A 8 -24.15 43.77 32.05
C ILE A 8 -22.83 43.00 32.17
N MET A 9 -22.84 41.93 32.96
CA MET A 9 -21.71 41.01 33.11
C MET A 9 -21.62 40.15 31.85
N MET A 10 -20.74 40.53 30.92
CA MET A 10 -20.43 39.79 29.71
C MET A 10 -19.62 38.54 30.09
N VAL A 11 -20.29 37.41 30.20
CA VAL A 11 -19.66 36.09 30.37
C VAL A 11 -19.00 35.72 29.05
N LEU A 12 -17.68 35.89 28.98
CA LEU A 12 -16.85 35.36 27.92
C LEU A 12 -16.86 33.82 28.02
N PHE A 13 -17.64 33.18 27.16
CA PHE A 13 -17.45 31.77 26.85
C PHE A 13 -16.10 31.63 26.13
N VAL A 14 -15.05 31.28 26.88
CA VAL A 14 -13.85 30.70 26.28
C VAL A 14 -14.25 29.31 25.84
N THR A 15 -14.75 29.19 24.61
CA THR A 15 -14.78 27.91 23.92
C THR A 15 -13.33 27.53 23.68
N ALA A 16 -12.78 26.69 24.56
CA ALA A 16 -11.61 25.90 24.23
C ALA A 16 -12.00 25.04 23.02
N ALA A 17 -11.74 25.56 21.83
CA ALA A 17 -11.69 24.75 20.64
C ALA A 17 -10.55 23.77 20.87
N CYS A 18 -10.89 22.56 21.32
CA CYS A 18 -10.06 21.39 21.12
C CYS A 18 -10.02 21.16 19.61
N SER A 19 -9.24 21.98 18.91
CA SER A 19 -8.70 21.64 17.61
C SER A 19 -7.72 20.51 17.89
N GLY A 20 -8.24 19.29 17.94
CA GLY A 20 -7.42 18.13 17.61
C GLY A 20 -6.96 18.36 16.17
N CYS A 21 -5.83 19.06 16.02
CA CYS A 21 -5.05 19.05 14.80
C CYS A 21 -4.62 17.61 14.62
N GLY A 22 -5.45 16.79 13.96
CA GLY A 22 -4.97 15.59 13.32
C GLY A 22 -3.95 16.06 12.30
N GLN A 23 -2.67 15.99 12.64
CA GLN A 23 -1.59 16.26 11.71
C GLN A 23 -1.81 15.31 10.53
N LYS A 24 -2.09 15.87 9.36
CA LYS A 24 -2.24 15.07 8.13
C LYS A 24 -0.91 14.33 7.92
N MET A 25 -0.98 13.01 7.76
CA MET A 25 0.19 12.18 7.47
C MET A 25 0.83 12.68 6.17
N GLN A 26 2.15 12.93 6.22
CA GLN A 26 2.91 13.26 5.01
C GLN A 26 3.25 11.98 4.28
N THR A 27 3.48 12.09 2.97
CA THR A 27 3.94 10.98 2.13
C THR A 27 5.28 11.35 1.51
N ARG A 28 6.21 10.41 1.50
CA ARG A 28 7.53 10.54 0.85
C ARG A 28 7.79 9.28 0.04
N SER A 29 8.00 9.46 -1.27
CA SER A 29 8.48 8.40 -2.15
C SER A 29 10.02 8.37 -2.17
N ILE A 30 10.58 7.16 -2.11
CA ILE A 30 11.97 6.87 -2.42
C ILE A 30 12.01 6.24 -3.81
N GLN A 31 12.89 6.74 -4.67
CA GLN A 31 13.06 6.16 -5.99
C GLN A 31 13.66 4.75 -5.89
N GLU A 32 12.99 3.78 -6.51
CA GLU A 32 13.50 2.41 -6.62
C GLU A 32 14.49 2.28 -7.78
N ASP A 33 15.51 1.44 -7.57
CA ASP A 33 16.36 0.91 -8.62
C ASP A 33 16.07 -0.59 -8.72
N LEU A 34 15.04 -0.93 -9.49
CA LEU A 34 14.57 -2.30 -9.65
C LEU A 34 15.55 -3.10 -10.50
N LEU A 35 15.99 -4.25 -9.99
CA LEU A 35 16.86 -5.16 -10.73
C LEU A 35 16.18 -5.71 -12.01
N PHE A 36 14.86 -5.86 -11.96
CA PHE A 36 14.01 -6.27 -13.07
C PHE A 36 12.74 -5.44 -13.07
N ASP A 37 12.34 -4.94 -14.23
CA ASP A 37 11.13 -4.15 -14.41
C ASP A 37 10.36 -4.65 -15.65
N ALA A 38 9.19 -5.25 -15.44
CA ALA A 38 8.41 -5.88 -16.51
C ALA A 38 7.79 -4.83 -17.45
N GLY A 39 7.98 -5.03 -18.76
CA GLY A 39 7.43 -4.22 -19.84
C GLY A 39 6.07 -4.70 -20.37
N SER A 40 5.58 -5.85 -19.92
CA SER A 40 4.27 -6.41 -20.28
C SER A 40 3.75 -7.37 -19.21
N LEU A 41 2.47 -7.76 -19.30
CA LEU A 41 1.91 -8.79 -18.42
C LEU A 41 2.59 -10.15 -18.63
N GLU A 42 2.93 -10.51 -19.87
CA GLU A 42 3.66 -11.74 -20.17
C GLU A 42 5.03 -11.77 -19.47
N GLU A 43 5.78 -10.68 -19.51
CA GLU A 43 7.07 -10.60 -18.83
C GLU A 43 6.92 -10.65 -17.29
N LEU A 44 5.90 -9.98 -16.75
CA LEU A 44 5.58 -10.03 -15.32
C LEU A 44 5.25 -11.47 -14.87
N GLU A 45 4.48 -12.19 -15.68
CA GLU A 45 4.14 -13.59 -15.44
C GLU A 45 5.37 -14.50 -15.52
N ASP A 46 6.27 -14.27 -16.47
CA ASP A 46 7.50 -15.05 -16.65
C ASP A 46 8.48 -14.88 -15.48
N LEU A 47 8.61 -13.65 -14.98
CA LEU A 47 9.40 -13.34 -13.79
C LEU A 47 8.79 -13.98 -12.53
N SER A 48 7.46 -14.03 -12.45
CA SER A 48 6.74 -14.57 -11.30
C SER A 48 6.88 -16.08 -11.14
N LYS A 49 7.10 -16.54 -9.91
CA LYS A 49 7.00 -17.95 -9.52
C LYS A 49 5.65 -18.27 -8.92
N GLN A 50 5.02 -17.31 -8.26
CA GLN A 50 3.71 -17.45 -7.65
C GLN A 50 2.81 -16.32 -8.18
N ILE A 51 1.57 -16.66 -8.54
CA ILE A 51 0.52 -15.68 -8.87
C ILE A 51 -0.71 -16.10 -8.08
N VAL A 52 -1.08 -15.28 -7.12
CA VAL A 52 -2.14 -15.60 -6.15
C VAL A 52 -3.00 -14.39 -5.91
N GLN A 53 -4.24 -14.63 -5.51
CA GLN A 53 -5.10 -13.61 -4.95
C GLN A 53 -5.31 -13.90 -3.47
N GLY A 54 -5.46 -12.84 -2.69
CA GLY A 54 -5.68 -12.94 -1.25
C GLY A 54 -5.84 -11.58 -0.60
N LYS A 55 -5.82 -11.56 0.73
CA LYS A 55 -6.05 -10.35 1.54
C LYS A 55 -5.09 -10.27 2.72
N PHE A 56 -4.77 -9.05 3.12
CA PHE A 56 -3.92 -8.78 4.28
C PHE A 56 -4.70 -8.84 5.60
N TYR A 57 -4.04 -9.33 6.65
CA TYR A 57 -4.48 -9.22 8.04
C TYR A 57 -4.04 -7.91 8.68
N ASP A 58 -4.71 -7.53 9.77
CA ASP A 58 -4.35 -6.37 10.60
C ASP A 58 -3.27 -6.76 11.61
N ASP A 59 -2.12 -7.21 11.12
CA ASP A 59 -0.97 -7.61 11.93
C ASP A 59 0.38 -7.05 11.43
N PRO A 60 0.44 -5.79 10.97
CA PRO A 60 1.67 -5.23 10.42
C PRO A 60 2.77 -5.16 11.47
N ARG A 61 3.99 -5.51 11.05
CA ARG A 61 5.23 -5.23 11.79
C ARG A 61 6.23 -4.57 10.87
N GLU A 62 6.83 -3.49 11.34
CA GLU A 62 7.90 -2.85 10.59
C GLU A 62 9.19 -3.66 10.70
N ASP A 63 9.89 -3.76 9.57
CA ASP A 63 11.23 -4.30 9.45
C ASP A 63 12.13 -3.18 8.95
N LEU A 64 12.72 -2.45 9.90
CA LEU A 64 13.58 -1.29 9.63
C LEU A 64 15.06 -1.69 9.65
N GLN A 65 15.82 -1.11 8.74
CA GLN A 65 17.27 -1.18 8.68
C GLN A 65 17.85 0.21 8.83
N GLY A 66 18.82 0.34 9.73
CA GLY A 66 19.41 1.62 10.04
C GLY A 66 20.12 1.57 11.39
N ASP A 67 20.47 2.74 11.89
CA ASP A 67 20.85 2.95 13.29
C ASP A 67 19.77 3.80 13.99
N GLU A 68 19.98 4.11 15.28
CA GLU A 68 19.03 4.90 16.08
C GLU A 68 18.76 6.31 15.51
N SER A 69 19.60 6.79 14.58
CA SER A 69 19.53 8.14 14.03
C SER A 69 19.06 8.21 12.57
N ILE A 70 19.24 7.13 11.80
CA ILE A 70 18.93 7.10 10.36
C ILE A 70 18.35 5.75 9.96
N THR A 71 17.11 5.76 9.46
CA THR A 71 16.53 4.62 8.71
C THR A 71 17.03 4.65 7.28
N LEU A 72 17.77 3.61 6.88
CA LEU A 72 18.30 3.44 5.52
C LEU A 72 17.32 2.69 4.61
N TYR A 73 16.54 1.79 5.19
CA TYR A 73 15.57 0.97 4.48
C TYR A 73 14.47 0.50 5.43
N GLY A 74 13.24 0.38 4.95
CA GLY A 74 12.15 -0.15 5.76
C GLY A 74 11.10 -0.83 4.90
N ALA A 75 10.51 -1.87 5.44
CA ALA A 75 9.35 -2.54 4.88
C ALA A 75 8.35 -2.84 6.00
N THR A 76 7.09 -3.01 5.64
CA THR A 76 6.05 -3.47 6.54
C THR A 76 5.73 -4.91 6.17
N ILE A 77 5.87 -5.81 7.14
CA ILE A 77 5.58 -7.23 6.97
C ILE A 77 4.23 -7.53 7.61
N SER A 78 3.33 -8.13 6.84
CA SER A 78 1.98 -8.50 7.28
C SER A 78 1.65 -9.90 6.81
N SER A 79 0.70 -10.55 7.48
CA SER A 79 0.18 -11.84 7.04
C SER A 79 -0.79 -11.66 5.88
N PHE A 80 -0.69 -12.54 4.89
CA PHE A 80 -1.54 -12.55 3.69
C PHE A 80 -2.18 -13.93 3.53
N GLU A 81 -3.51 -13.97 3.57
CA GLU A 81 -4.30 -15.19 3.37
C GLU A 81 -4.62 -15.36 1.89
N ILE A 82 -4.18 -16.47 1.31
CA ILE A 82 -4.41 -16.81 -0.09
C ILE A 82 -5.84 -17.32 -0.26
N THR A 83 -6.61 -16.67 -1.14
CA THR A 83 -8.00 -17.02 -1.43
C THR A 83 -8.17 -17.66 -2.81
N LYS A 84 -7.21 -17.47 -3.72
CA LYS A 84 -7.16 -18.13 -5.03
C LYS A 84 -5.73 -18.25 -5.54
N VAL A 85 -5.42 -19.35 -6.24
CA VAL A 85 -4.09 -19.63 -6.79
C VAL A 85 -4.20 -19.74 -8.31
N TYR A 86 -3.37 -18.99 -9.03
CA TYR A 86 -3.29 -19.01 -10.49
C TYR A 86 -2.00 -19.65 -11.01
N LYS A 87 -0.91 -19.52 -10.25
CA LYS A 87 0.40 -20.10 -10.58
C LYS A 87 1.17 -20.40 -9.30
N GLY A 88 1.88 -21.52 -9.28
CA GLY A 88 2.81 -21.90 -8.22
C GLY A 88 2.29 -23.01 -7.31
N ASP A 89 2.86 -23.11 -6.11
CA ASP A 89 2.74 -24.29 -5.23
C ASP A 89 1.91 -24.04 -3.97
N PHE A 90 1.35 -22.84 -3.82
CA PHE A 90 0.47 -22.52 -2.71
C PHE A 90 -0.89 -23.20 -2.80
N GLU A 91 -1.55 -23.32 -1.66
CA GLU A 91 -2.91 -23.79 -1.52
C GLU A 91 -3.84 -22.67 -1.05
N VAL A 92 -5.12 -22.76 -1.38
CA VAL A 92 -6.14 -21.84 -0.86
C VAL A 92 -6.25 -22.03 0.66
N GLY A 93 -6.20 -20.92 1.40
CA GLY A 93 -6.18 -20.89 2.86
C GLY A 93 -4.77 -20.83 3.46
N ASP A 94 -3.72 -20.95 2.65
CA ASP A 94 -2.35 -20.69 3.10
C ASP A 94 -2.22 -19.25 3.59
N VAL A 95 -1.47 -19.07 4.67
CA VAL A 95 -1.12 -17.75 5.21
C VAL A 95 0.39 -17.58 5.11
N ILE A 96 0.82 -16.60 4.32
CA ILE A 96 2.22 -16.28 4.07
C ILE A 96 2.60 -14.93 4.66
N GLN A 97 3.90 -14.68 4.82
CA GLN A 97 4.42 -13.35 5.18
C GLN A 97 4.72 -12.57 3.90
N VAL A 98 4.14 -11.39 3.78
CA VAL A 98 4.39 -10.47 2.66
C VAL A 98 5.03 -9.20 3.21
N GLY A 99 6.14 -8.78 2.61
CA GLY A 99 6.78 -7.50 2.84
C GLY A 99 6.37 -6.50 1.77
N GLU A 100 5.73 -5.42 2.18
CA GLU A 100 5.48 -4.26 1.34
C GLU A 100 6.53 -3.19 1.66
N GLU A 101 7.14 -2.59 0.63
CA GLU A 101 8.21 -1.61 0.80
C GLU A 101 7.63 -0.23 1.18
N TYR A 102 7.17 -0.14 2.43
CA TYR A 102 6.82 1.11 3.09
C TYR A 102 7.03 1.00 4.60
N TYR A 103 7.14 2.15 5.26
CA TYR A 103 7.18 2.27 6.72
C TYR A 103 6.75 3.66 7.16
N ILE A 104 6.50 3.83 8.46
CA ILE A 104 6.20 5.13 9.07
C ILE A 104 7.46 5.68 9.74
N ASP A 105 7.94 6.82 9.25
CA ASP A 105 8.95 7.62 9.93
C ASP A 105 8.26 8.60 10.88
N GLU A 106 8.58 8.50 12.17
CA GLU A 106 8.13 9.42 13.21
C GLU A 106 9.29 10.27 13.72
N SER A 107 9.62 11.30 12.94
CA SER A 107 10.67 12.26 13.26
C SER A 107 10.06 13.62 13.63
N ASP A 108 10.58 14.28 14.68
CA ASP A 108 10.14 15.61 15.13
C ASP A 108 8.62 15.76 15.39
N GLY A 109 7.94 14.68 15.78
CA GLY A 109 6.50 14.65 16.00
C GLY A 109 5.65 14.70 14.72
N GLN A 110 6.26 14.54 13.54
CA GLN A 110 5.57 14.40 12.26
C GLN A 110 5.63 12.94 11.81
N LYS A 111 4.46 12.34 11.58
CA LYS A 111 4.37 11.03 10.93
C LYS A 111 4.46 11.19 9.42
N THR A 112 5.37 10.45 8.79
CA THR A 112 5.56 10.42 7.35
C THR A 112 5.50 8.97 6.88
N LEU A 113 4.55 8.67 6.00
CA LEU A 113 4.57 7.43 5.23
C LEU A 113 5.71 7.52 4.22
N VAL A 114 6.72 6.70 4.43
CA VAL A 114 7.80 6.50 3.46
C VAL A 114 7.48 5.26 2.65
N HIS A 115 7.50 5.38 1.33
CA HIS A 115 7.25 4.26 0.41
C HIS A 115 8.23 4.30 -0.74
N PHE A 116 8.28 3.22 -1.50
CA PHE A 116 9.19 3.06 -2.61
C PHE A 116 8.41 3.08 -3.94
N GLY A 117 8.96 3.79 -4.92
CA GLY A 117 8.31 3.98 -6.21
C GLY A 117 6.99 4.72 -6.10
N ASN A 118 5.95 4.20 -6.76
CA ASN A 118 4.58 4.74 -6.67
C ASN A 118 3.67 3.87 -5.78
N TYR A 119 4.25 2.98 -4.96
CA TYR A 119 3.53 1.97 -4.19
C TYR A 119 2.96 2.53 -2.89
N LEU A 120 1.63 2.62 -2.75
CA LEU A 120 1.02 2.86 -1.44
C LEU A 120 0.57 1.56 -0.76
N PRO A 121 0.54 1.54 0.59
CA PRO A 121 0.13 0.38 1.38
C PRO A 121 -1.16 -0.27 0.88
N SER A 122 -1.20 -1.59 0.91
CA SER A 122 -2.43 -2.35 0.74
C SER A 122 -3.37 -2.14 1.92
N GLU A 123 -4.67 -2.17 1.65
CA GLU A 123 -5.70 -2.05 2.66
C GLU A 123 -6.01 -3.41 3.28
N VAL A 124 -6.05 -3.47 4.62
CA VAL A 124 -6.45 -4.66 5.36
C VAL A 124 -7.82 -5.15 4.90
N GLY A 125 -7.93 -6.46 4.65
CA GLY A 125 -9.18 -7.11 4.25
C GLY A 125 -9.62 -6.87 2.80
N LYS A 126 -8.99 -5.95 2.06
CA LYS A 126 -9.19 -5.80 0.62
C LYS A 126 -8.42 -6.91 -0.12
N GLU A 127 -9.03 -7.43 -1.18
CA GLU A 127 -8.44 -8.48 -2.00
C GLU A 127 -7.46 -7.89 -3.02
N TYR A 128 -6.33 -8.55 -3.20
CA TYR A 128 -5.28 -8.18 -4.14
C TYR A 128 -4.81 -9.41 -4.91
N LEU A 129 -4.58 -9.23 -6.21
CA LEU A 129 -3.82 -10.16 -7.04
C LEU A 129 -2.34 -9.79 -6.93
N MET A 130 -1.51 -10.75 -6.52
CA MET A 130 -0.10 -10.59 -6.22
C MET A 130 0.75 -11.47 -7.14
N PHE A 131 1.83 -10.89 -7.66
CA PHE A 131 2.87 -11.52 -8.44
C PHE A 131 4.13 -11.58 -7.59
N PHE A 132 4.59 -12.78 -7.27
CA PHE A 132 5.75 -12.99 -6.41
C PHE A 132 6.82 -13.85 -7.08
N ASP A 133 8.08 -13.57 -6.76
CA ASP A 133 9.16 -14.57 -6.84
C ASP A 133 9.27 -15.31 -5.49
N ASN A 134 10.07 -16.36 -5.44
CA ASN A 134 10.41 -17.02 -4.19
C ASN A 134 11.22 -16.07 -3.29
N PRO A 135 11.04 -16.16 -1.96
CA PRO A 135 11.83 -15.37 -1.02
C PRO A 135 13.33 -15.60 -1.23
N PRO A 136 14.17 -14.57 -1.01
CA PRO A 136 15.61 -14.67 -1.22
C PRO A 136 16.24 -15.66 -0.24
N LYS A 137 16.58 -16.87 -0.72
CA LYS A 137 17.14 -17.99 0.08
C LYS A 137 18.38 -17.63 0.89
N ASN A 138 19.17 -16.66 0.41
CA ASN A 138 20.42 -16.23 1.05
C ASN A 138 20.23 -15.06 2.04
N SER A 139 19.01 -14.52 2.18
CA SER A 139 18.71 -13.44 3.12
C SER A 139 18.32 -14.00 4.47
N LYS A 140 19.08 -13.72 5.53
CA LYS A 140 18.64 -14.06 6.90
C LYS A 140 17.38 -13.31 7.31
N ARG A 141 17.21 -12.11 6.78
CA ARG A 141 16.12 -11.19 7.10
C ARG A 141 14.83 -11.62 6.42
N TRP A 142 14.90 -11.98 5.14
CA TRP A 142 13.74 -12.12 4.24
C TRP A 142 13.60 -13.52 3.62
N LYS A 143 14.30 -14.54 4.12
CA LYS A 143 14.23 -15.91 3.57
C LYS A 143 12.84 -16.55 3.55
N ASP A 144 11.89 -16.02 4.33
CA ASP A 144 10.52 -16.52 4.45
C ASP A 144 9.48 -15.42 4.16
N THR A 145 9.91 -14.28 3.59
CA THR A 145 9.04 -13.13 3.29
C THR A 145 8.94 -12.96 1.78
N TYR A 146 7.73 -13.00 1.25
CA TYR A 146 7.44 -12.72 -0.15
C TYR A 146 7.32 -11.20 -0.36
N THR A 147 7.75 -10.71 -1.51
CA THR A 147 7.59 -9.30 -1.88
C THR A 147 7.03 -9.23 -3.30
N PRO A 148 6.08 -8.31 -3.59
CA PRO A 148 5.63 -8.07 -4.96
C PRO A 148 6.85 -7.83 -5.87
N ILE A 149 6.88 -8.48 -7.03
CA ILE A 149 7.94 -8.21 -8.00
C ILE A 149 7.67 -6.89 -8.73
N CYS A 150 8.71 -6.21 -9.17
CA CYS A 150 8.61 -4.97 -9.95
C CYS A 150 7.77 -3.85 -9.28
N GLY A 151 7.89 -3.71 -7.95
CA GLY A 151 7.23 -2.63 -7.20
C GLY A 151 5.71 -2.70 -7.31
N GLU A 152 5.07 -1.57 -7.64
CA GLU A 152 3.61 -1.50 -7.78
C GLU A 152 3.06 -2.45 -8.85
N LYS A 153 3.83 -2.75 -9.89
CA LYS A 153 3.40 -3.60 -11.01
C LYS A 153 3.16 -5.05 -10.60
N GLY A 154 3.66 -5.47 -9.44
CA GLY A 154 3.45 -6.82 -8.90
C GLY A 154 2.16 -6.99 -8.10
N ARG A 155 1.33 -5.96 -7.95
CA ARG A 155 0.09 -6.02 -7.17
C ARG A 155 -1.04 -5.26 -7.85
N TYR A 156 -2.22 -5.87 -7.87
CA TYR A 156 -3.44 -5.23 -8.36
C TYR A 156 -4.59 -5.40 -7.37
N PRO A 157 -5.34 -4.33 -7.02
CA PRO A 157 -6.58 -4.50 -6.26
C PRO A 157 -7.55 -5.37 -7.05
N VAL A 158 -8.25 -6.28 -6.39
CA VAL A 158 -9.24 -7.15 -7.06
C VAL A 158 -10.56 -6.41 -7.15
N VAL A 159 -11.13 -6.37 -8.36
CA VAL A 159 -12.49 -5.91 -8.62
C VAL A 159 -13.42 -7.11 -8.74
N ALA A 160 -14.66 -6.95 -8.28
CA ALA A 160 -15.64 -8.04 -8.40
C ALA A 160 -16.01 -8.27 -9.88
N PRO A 161 -16.23 -9.53 -10.31
CA PRO A 161 -16.61 -9.83 -11.68
C PRO A 161 -17.82 -9.00 -12.13
N GLY A 162 -17.69 -8.35 -13.29
CA GLY A 162 -18.74 -7.52 -13.88
C GLY A 162 -18.96 -6.15 -13.22
N THR A 163 -18.17 -5.77 -12.20
CA THR A 163 -18.27 -4.45 -11.55
C THR A 163 -17.30 -3.41 -12.12
N CYS A 164 -16.23 -3.85 -12.75
CA CYS A 164 -15.21 -3.02 -13.37
C CYS A 164 -14.65 -3.76 -14.59
N SER A 165 -14.56 -3.06 -15.71
CA SER A 165 -13.97 -3.52 -16.96
C SER A 165 -12.60 -2.87 -17.18
N ALA A 166 -11.81 -3.41 -18.11
CA ALA A 166 -10.57 -2.77 -18.54
C ALA A 166 -10.76 -1.30 -18.97
N ALA A 167 -11.91 -0.94 -19.54
CA ALA A 167 -12.20 0.43 -19.92
C ALA A 167 -12.38 1.38 -18.71
N ASP A 168 -12.78 0.85 -17.56
CA ASP A 168 -13.03 1.65 -16.35
C ASP A 168 -11.71 2.04 -15.65
N VAL A 169 -10.65 1.26 -15.85
CA VAL A 169 -9.32 1.51 -15.24
C VAL A 169 -8.77 2.89 -15.59
N ASP A 170 -9.06 3.43 -16.77
CA ASP A 170 -8.57 4.77 -17.17
C ASP A 170 -9.16 5.90 -16.31
N ASN A 171 -10.33 5.66 -15.69
CA ASN A 171 -11.03 6.65 -14.89
C ASN A 171 -10.76 6.52 -13.38
N MET A 172 -10.13 5.42 -12.94
CA MET A 172 -9.78 5.23 -11.53
C MET A 172 -8.77 6.29 -11.09
N THR A 173 -8.85 6.76 -9.86
CA THR A 173 -7.82 7.59 -9.24
C THR A 173 -6.63 6.74 -8.82
N ASN A 174 -5.45 7.37 -8.63
CA ASN A 174 -4.29 6.64 -8.08
C ASN A 174 -4.59 6.11 -6.67
N GLU A 175 -5.38 6.84 -5.87
CA GLU A 175 -5.81 6.40 -4.53
C GLU A 175 -6.60 5.08 -4.58
N GLU A 176 -7.56 4.94 -5.51
CA GLU A 176 -8.32 3.70 -5.71
C GLU A 176 -7.43 2.51 -6.12
N LEU A 177 -6.30 2.80 -6.77
CA LEU A 177 -5.28 1.84 -7.18
C LEU A 177 -4.21 1.59 -6.11
N ASN A 178 -4.32 2.24 -4.94
CA ASN A 178 -3.31 2.25 -3.89
C ASN A 178 -1.93 2.67 -4.45
N LEU A 179 -1.91 3.77 -5.22
CA LEU A 179 -0.72 4.41 -5.80
C LEU A 179 -0.58 5.86 -5.32
N ASP A 180 0.66 6.36 -5.24
CA ASP A 180 0.93 7.77 -4.96
C ASP A 180 0.70 8.63 -6.22
N THR A 181 1.08 9.89 -6.20
CA THR A 181 0.82 10.88 -7.26
C THR A 181 1.69 10.75 -8.51
N GLY A 182 2.51 9.70 -8.62
CA GLY A 182 3.35 9.41 -9.78
C GLY A 182 2.55 9.01 -11.03
N ASP A 183 3.22 8.99 -12.19
CA ASP A 183 2.62 8.51 -13.44
C ASP A 183 2.24 7.04 -13.31
N SER A 184 0.96 6.75 -13.52
CA SER A 184 0.38 5.40 -13.43
C SER A 184 -0.07 4.87 -14.79
N SER A 185 0.26 5.55 -15.89
CA SER A 185 -0.20 5.18 -17.24
C SER A 185 0.18 3.75 -17.61
N PHE A 186 1.41 3.34 -17.31
CA PHE A 186 1.89 1.99 -17.60
C PHE A 186 1.27 0.95 -16.67
N TYR A 187 1.19 1.23 -15.36
CA TYR A 187 0.50 0.37 -14.40
C TYR A 187 -0.95 0.12 -14.84
N ARG A 188 -1.67 1.17 -15.26
CA ARG A 188 -3.06 1.05 -15.75
C ARG A 188 -3.14 0.19 -16.99
N HIS A 189 -2.18 0.29 -17.91
CA HIS A 189 -2.14 -0.58 -19.07
C HIS A 189 -2.01 -2.05 -18.67
N LEU A 190 -1.09 -2.39 -17.78
CA LEU A 190 -0.96 -3.75 -17.25
C LEU A 190 -2.22 -4.20 -16.49
N TYR A 191 -2.82 -3.30 -15.70
CA TYR A 191 -3.99 -3.65 -14.91
C TYR A 191 -5.20 -4.01 -15.77
N LYS A 192 -5.34 -3.41 -16.96
CA LYS A 192 -6.36 -3.83 -17.94
C LYS A 192 -6.17 -5.27 -18.37
N ASP A 193 -4.95 -5.63 -18.76
CA ASP A 193 -4.62 -7.00 -19.17
C ASP A 193 -4.84 -7.99 -18.01
N VAL A 194 -4.53 -7.58 -16.78
CA VAL A 194 -4.78 -8.35 -15.57
C VAL A 194 -6.28 -8.58 -15.34
N ILE A 195 -7.11 -7.55 -15.47
CA ILE A 195 -8.57 -7.68 -15.33
C ILE A 195 -9.10 -8.69 -16.36
N GLU A 196 -8.69 -8.54 -17.63
CA GLU A 196 -9.13 -9.40 -18.74
C GLU A 196 -8.67 -10.85 -18.62
N LYS A 197 -7.60 -11.13 -17.88
CA LYS A 197 -7.07 -12.48 -17.74
C LYS A 197 -7.47 -13.17 -16.44
N TYR A 198 -7.50 -12.41 -15.33
CA TYR A 198 -7.60 -12.98 -13.99
C TYR A 198 -8.91 -12.65 -13.26
N MET A 199 -9.61 -11.60 -13.66
CA MET A 199 -10.78 -11.07 -12.92
C MET A 199 -12.09 -11.12 -13.74
N SER A 200 -12.00 -11.52 -15.01
CA SER A 200 -13.13 -11.75 -15.89
C SER A 200 -13.61 -13.20 -15.80
N GLU A 201 -14.27 -13.57 -14.71
CA GLU A 201 -15.23 -14.70 -14.58
C GLU A 201 -15.72 -14.83 -13.12
#